data_AF-A0A536KL32-F1
#
_entry.id   AF-A0A536KL32-F1
#
_cell.length_a   1.000
_cell.length_b   1.000
_cell.length_c   1.000
_cell.angle_alpha   90.00
_cell.angle_beta   90.00
_cell.angle_gamma   90.00
#
_symmetry.space_group_name_H-M   'P 1'
#
loop_
_entity.id
_entity.type
_entity.pdbx_description
1 polymer ?
#
loop_
_entity_poly.entity_id
_entity_poly.type
_entity_poly.pdbx_seq_one_letter_code
_entity_poly.pdbx_strand_id
1 'polypeptide(L)'
;MLQELVIKVPAPFAGRADVGFSTRYPAQPAQAPLKDVPFIIEGPSGPMRQLQSRLELFRQKRSLIPDAPEEAYSWTDLISLNDELFILAFRDESLVDPTADRASEQRYIVNLVRPLVFPFLKDCVRIGELALRDHILLAVLDDTRVMAELELQRAQIVPRNGSIVLGEAIAG
;
A
#
# COMPACT_ATOMS: atom_id res chain seq x y z
N MET A 1 6.18 -18.45 15.15
CA MET A 1 5.30 -17.26 15.25
C MET A 1 5.89 -16.22 14.33
N LEU A 2 5.09 -15.58 13.46
CA LEU A 2 5.62 -14.49 12.66
C LEU A 2 5.87 -13.30 13.59
N GLN A 3 7.06 -12.68 13.49
CA GLN A 3 7.36 -11.43 14.19
C GLN A 3 6.59 -10.28 13.52
N GLU A 4 6.33 -9.21 14.27
CA GLU A 4 5.70 -8.01 13.72
C GLU A 4 6.68 -7.31 12.79
N LEU A 5 6.28 -7.06 11.55
CA LEU A 5 7.12 -6.40 10.56
C LEU A 5 6.48 -5.08 10.14
N VAL A 6 7.31 -4.06 9.98
CA VAL A 6 6.88 -2.75 9.47
C VAL A 6 7.53 -2.52 8.12
N ILE A 7 6.70 -2.23 7.11
CA ILE A 7 7.19 -1.79 5.80
C ILE A 7 6.98 -0.28 5.74
N LYS A 8 8.06 0.47 5.50
CA LYS A 8 8.03 1.93 5.28
C LYS A 8 8.30 2.23 3.82
N VAL A 9 7.43 3.02 3.20
CA VAL A 9 7.54 3.45 1.81
C VAL A 9 7.56 4.98 1.79
N PRO A 10 8.74 5.62 1.85
CA PRO A 10 8.84 7.06 1.74
C PRO A 10 8.58 7.52 0.31
N ALA A 11 7.88 8.64 0.15
CA ALA A 11 7.78 9.39 -1.11
C ALA A 11 7.39 8.56 -2.36
N PRO A 12 6.37 7.67 -2.32
CA PRO A 12 6.03 6.86 -3.49
C PRO A 12 5.40 7.70 -4.63
N PHE A 13 4.85 8.87 -4.32
CA PHE A 13 4.12 9.70 -5.27
C PHE A 13 5.04 10.67 -6.02
N ALA A 14 4.72 10.93 -7.28
CA ALA A 14 5.37 11.96 -8.08
C ALA A 14 5.05 13.36 -7.50
N GLY A 15 5.97 14.31 -7.68
CA GLY A 15 5.80 15.71 -7.25
C GLY A 15 6.00 15.98 -5.76
N ARG A 16 5.90 14.97 -4.88
CA ARG A 16 6.07 15.12 -3.42
C ARG A 16 7.10 14.17 -2.84
N ALA A 17 7.94 14.67 -1.94
CA ALA A 17 8.92 13.89 -1.20
C ALA A 17 8.54 13.69 0.27
N ASP A 18 7.50 14.37 0.72
CA ASP A 18 7.07 14.53 2.10
C ASP A 18 5.78 13.77 2.42
N VAL A 19 5.24 13.02 1.45
CA VAL A 19 4.11 12.11 1.64
C VAL A 19 4.62 10.68 1.56
N GLY A 20 4.34 9.86 2.57
CA GLY A 20 4.74 8.47 2.62
C GLY A 20 3.69 7.62 3.32
N PHE A 21 3.95 6.32 3.38
CA PHE A 21 3.13 5.44 4.21
C PHE A 21 3.96 4.36 4.87
N SER A 22 3.39 3.76 5.91
CA SER A 22 3.86 2.54 6.51
C SER A 22 2.74 1.54 6.65
N THR A 23 3.08 0.26 6.64
CA THR A 23 2.14 -0.81 6.94
C THR A 23 2.76 -1.80 7.91
N ARG A 24 1.95 -2.32 8.82
CA ARG A 24 2.40 -3.20 9.89
C ARG A 24 1.79 -4.57 9.71
N TYR A 25 2.61 -5.54 9.31
CA TYR A 25 2.20 -6.93 9.24
C TYR A 25 2.07 -7.49 10.66
N PRO A 26 0.87 -7.92 11.08
CA PRO A 26 0.67 -8.38 12.44
C PRO A 26 1.40 -9.71 12.68
N ALA A 27 2.00 -9.83 13.86
CA ALA A 27 2.47 -11.11 14.36
C ALA A 27 1.27 -12.07 14.48
N GLN A 28 1.21 -13.10 13.62
CA GLN A 28 0.13 -14.07 13.64
C GLN A 28 0.62 -15.51 13.44
N PRO A 29 -0.10 -16.52 13.98
CA PRO A 29 0.13 -17.92 13.64
C PRO A 29 -0.06 -18.15 12.13
N ALA A 30 0.76 -19.01 11.52
CA ALA A 30 0.70 -19.29 10.08
C ALA A 30 -0.65 -19.86 9.59
N GLN A 31 -1.49 -20.35 10.51
CA GLN A 31 -2.80 -20.95 10.22
C GLN A 31 -3.98 -20.05 10.65
N ALA A 32 -3.72 -18.83 11.12
CA ALA A 32 -4.78 -17.89 11.46
C ALA A 32 -5.22 -17.12 10.19
N PRO A 33 -6.51 -16.76 10.05
CA PRO A 33 -6.96 -15.83 9.01
C PRO A 33 -6.13 -14.54 9.06
N LEU A 34 -5.72 -14.02 7.90
CA LEU A 34 -4.99 -12.76 7.82
C LEU A 34 -5.88 -11.65 8.40
N LYS A 35 -5.41 -11.01 9.47
CA LYS A 35 -6.09 -9.83 10.02
C LYS A 35 -5.99 -8.67 9.04
N ASP A 36 -6.98 -7.77 9.09
CA ASP A 36 -6.92 -6.48 8.40
C ASP A 36 -5.57 -5.80 8.70
N VAL A 37 -4.82 -5.45 7.66
CA VAL A 37 -3.47 -4.91 7.77
C VAL A 37 -3.52 -3.39 7.58
N PRO A 38 -3.22 -2.57 8.62
CA PRO A 38 -3.33 -1.13 8.52
C PRO A 38 -2.22 -0.54 7.65
N PHE A 39 -2.61 0.47 6.88
CA PHE A 39 -1.75 1.43 6.19
C PHE A 39 -1.90 2.76 6.88
N ILE A 40 -0.78 3.33 7.30
CA ILE A 40 -0.69 4.63 7.95
C ILE A 40 -0.03 5.56 6.93
N ILE A 41 -0.75 6.58 6.49
CA ILE A 41 -0.30 7.53 5.47
C ILE A 41 -0.07 8.87 6.15
N GLU A 42 1.11 9.44 5.91
CA GLU A 42 1.59 10.63 6.60
C GLU A 42 2.13 11.64 5.59
N GLY A 43 1.87 12.92 5.85
CA GLY A 43 2.43 14.01 5.07
C GLY A 43 1.81 15.36 5.42
N PRO A 44 2.19 16.45 4.75
CA PRO A 44 1.65 17.78 5.04
C PRO A 44 0.21 17.95 4.57
N SER A 45 -0.54 18.79 5.27
CA SER A 45 -1.99 18.98 5.09
C SER A 45 -2.46 19.38 3.68
N GLY A 46 -1.65 20.10 2.92
CA GLY A 46 -1.99 20.51 1.54
C GLY A 46 -2.19 19.31 0.60
N PRO A 47 -1.13 18.55 0.28
CA PRO A 47 -1.23 17.32 -0.52
C PRO A 47 -2.11 16.25 0.11
N MET A 48 -2.12 16.14 1.43
CA MET A 48 -2.92 15.13 2.11
C MET A 48 -4.42 15.32 1.83
N ARG A 49 -4.93 16.55 1.76
CA ARG A 49 -6.33 16.79 1.33
C ARG A 49 -6.62 16.27 -0.09
N GLN A 50 -5.68 16.47 -1.02
CA GLN A 50 -5.84 15.92 -2.38
C GLN A 50 -5.80 14.39 -2.33
N LEU A 51 -4.85 13.81 -1.61
CA LEU A 51 -4.71 12.37 -1.45
C LEU A 51 -5.95 11.74 -0.81
N GLN A 52 -6.51 12.36 0.24
CA GLN A 52 -7.73 11.93 0.92
C GLN A 52 -8.86 11.71 -0.08
N SER A 53 -9.12 12.72 -0.94
CA SER A 53 -10.20 12.64 -1.94
C SER A 53 -10.06 11.45 -2.90
N ARG A 54 -8.82 10.98 -3.13
CA ARG A 54 -8.52 9.84 -4.00
C ARG A 54 -8.58 8.52 -3.26
N LEU A 55 -8.12 8.47 -2.02
CA LEU A 55 -8.19 7.28 -1.17
C LEU A 55 -9.63 6.93 -0.80
N GLU A 56 -10.52 7.92 -0.63
CA GLU A 56 -11.95 7.70 -0.37
C GLU A 56 -12.67 6.92 -1.47
N LEU A 57 -12.11 6.88 -2.69
CA LEU A 57 -12.63 6.10 -3.81
C LEU A 57 -12.39 4.60 -3.65
N PHE A 58 -11.44 4.18 -2.79
CA PHE A 58 -11.05 2.77 -2.65
C PHE A 58 -12.20 1.89 -2.16
N ARG A 59 -13.11 2.43 -1.33
CA ARG A 59 -14.33 1.72 -0.89
C ARG A 59 -15.24 1.34 -2.07
N GLN A 60 -15.12 2.03 -3.20
CA GLN A 60 -15.90 1.79 -4.42
C GLN A 60 -15.15 0.90 -5.42
N LYS A 61 -14.00 0.32 -5.05
CA LYS A 61 -13.15 -0.48 -5.93
C LYS A 61 -13.91 -1.45 -6.82
N ARG A 62 -14.81 -2.26 -6.23
CA ARG A 62 -15.58 -3.28 -6.97
C ARG A 62 -16.45 -2.68 -8.08
N SER A 63 -16.93 -1.44 -7.90
CA SER A 63 -17.72 -0.73 -8.91
C SER A 63 -16.86 -0.01 -9.94
N LEU A 64 -15.69 0.51 -9.54
CA LEU A 64 -14.80 1.29 -10.41
C LEU A 64 -13.93 0.40 -11.29
N ILE A 65 -13.62 -0.83 -10.85
CA ILE A 65 -12.79 -1.79 -11.56
C ILE A 65 -13.48 -3.17 -11.55
N PRO A 66 -14.59 -3.34 -12.30
CA PRO A 66 -15.34 -4.59 -12.32
C PRO A 66 -14.57 -5.75 -12.99
N ASP A 67 -13.64 -5.45 -13.90
CA ASP A 67 -12.86 -6.44 -14.67
C ASP A 67 -11.65 -7.01 -13.91
N ALA A 68 -11.58 -6.83 -12.59
CA ALA A 68 -10.54 -7.40 -11.74
C ALA A 68 -11.07 -8.41 -10.70
N PRO A 69 -11.95 -9.37 -11.07
CA PRO A 69 -12.55 -10.32 -10.12
C PRO A 69 -11.53 -11.28 -9.49
N GLU A 70 -10.35 -11.44 -10.11
CA GLU A 70 -9.25 -12.25 -9.56
C GLU A 70 -8.48 -11.54 -8.43
N GLU A 71 -8.72 -10.25 -8.20
CA GLU A 71 -8.13 -9.51 -7.07
C GLU A 71 -8.92 -9.80 -5.79
N ALA A 72 -8.51 -10.84 -5.06
CA ALA A 72 -9.12 -11.27 -3.82
C ALA A 72 -8.69 -10.40 -2.62
N TYR A 73 -8.93 -9.08 -2.69
CA TYR A 73 -8.74 -8.17 -1.56
C TYR A 73 -9.66 -6.95 -1.63
N SER A 74 -9.89 -6.33 -0.49
CA SER A 74 -10.64 -5.07 -0.36
C SER A 74 -9.96 -4.08 0.59
N TRP A 75 -10.47 -2.85 0.61
CA TRP A 75 -10.02 -1.78 1.50
C TRP A 75 -11.13 -1.42 2.47
N THR A 76 -10.78 -1.13 3.72
CA THR A 76 -11.72 -0.51 4.66
C THR A 76 -12.01 0.94 4.29
N ASP A 77 -13.00 1.53 4.93
CA ASP A 77 -13.19 2.99 4.88
C ASP A 77 -11.93 3.72 5.37
N LEU A 78 -11.69 4.89 4.76
CA LEU A 78 -10.60 5.78 5.15
C LEU A 78 -10.96 6.48 6.46
N ILE A 79 -10.07 6.38 7.44
CA ILE A 79 -10.16 7.07 8.73
C ILE A 79 -9.17 8.25 8.68
N SER A 80 -9.68 9.46 8.84
CA SER A 80 -8.86 10.66 8.98
C SER A 80 -8.67 10.98 10.46
N LEU A 81 -7.45 10.87 10.98
CA LEU A 81 -7.16 11.26 12.36
C LEU A 81 -6.97 12.76 12.49
N ASN A 82 -6.31 13.36 11.51
CA ASN A 82 -6.22 14.80 11.27
C ASN A 82 -5.96 15.02 9.76
N ASP A 83 -5.59 16.23 9.37
CA ASP A 83 -5.29 16.58 7.98
C ASP A 83 -3.91 16.12 7.49
N GLU A 84 -3.09 15.50 8.35
CA GLU A 84 -1.72 15.05 8.08
C GLU A 84 -1.52 13.52 8.24
N LEU A 85 -2.54 12.81 8.73
CA LEU A 85 -2.48 11.40 9.10
C LEU A 85 -3.78 10.66 8.77
N PHE A 86 -3.71 9.71 7.85
CA PHE A 86 -4.83 8.85 7.46
C PHE A 86 -4.53 7.38 7.70
N ILE A 87 -5.59 6.61 7.94
CA ILE A 87 -5.53 5.17 8.12
C ILE A 87 -6.59 4.49 7.24
N LEU A 88 -6.19 3.45 6.53
CA LEU A 88 -7.07 2.45 5.93
C LEU A 88 -6.44 1.08 6.11
N ALA A 89 -7.21 0.01 6.00
CA ALA A 89 -6.66 -1.34 6.10
C ALA A 89 -6.91 -2.15 4.85
N PHE A 90 -5.90 -2.94 4.49
CA PHE A 90 -5.98 -3.99 3.50
C PHE A 90 -6.67 -5.21 4.11
N ARG A 91 -7.70 -5.72 3.45
CA ARG A 91 -8.38 -6.96 3.80
C ARG A 91 -8.10 -8.00 2.74
N ASP A 92 -7.43 -9.06 3.14
CA ASP A 92 -7.25 -10.24 2.30
C ASP A 92 -8.57 -11.02 2.22
N GLU A 93 -9.03 -11.27 1.01
CA GLU A 93 -10.21 -12.08 0.71
C GLU A 93 -9.82 -13.37 -0.02
N SER A 94 -8.51 -13.66 -0.14
CA SER A 94 -8.03 -14.90 -0.73
C SER A 94 -8.37 -16.10 0.17
N LEU A 95 -8.84 -17.18 -0.46
CA LEU A 95 -9.01 -18.46 0.22
C LEU A 95 -7.62 -19.07 0.39
N VAL A 96 -7.03 -18.93 1.58
CA VAL A 96 -5.69 -19.43 1.90
C VAL A 96 -5.62 -20.95 1.68
N ASP A 97 -4.79 -21.40 0.75
CA ASP A 97 -4.30 -22.79 0.72
C ASP A 97 -3.11 -22.89 1.69
N PRO A 98 -3.22 -23.62 2.81
CA PRO A 98 -2.25 -23.59 3.91
C PRO A 98 -0.93 -24.34 3.62
N THR A 99 -0.65 -24.70 2.37
CA THR A 99 0.48 -25.57 1.98
C THR A 99 1.70 -24.85 1.39
N ALA A 100 1.73 -23.52 1.34
CA ALA A 100 2.86 -22.79 0.76
C ALA A 100 4.09 -22.80 1.69
N ASP A 101 5.13 -23.49 1.21
CA ASP A 101 6.40 -23.83 1.84
C ASP A 101 7.17 -22.68 2.52
N ARG A 102 7.95 -23.03 3.55
CA ARG A 102 8.89 -22.13 4.24
C ARG A 102 10.08 -21.82 3.33
N ALA A 103 9.96 -20.78 2.51
CA ALA A 103 11.05 -20.24 1.73
C ALA A 103 11.98 -19.33 2.56
N SER A 104 13.21 -19.13 2.07
CA SER A 104 14.25 -18.28 2.69
C SER A 104 13.75 -16.86 3.03
N GLU A 105 14.36 -16.22 4.03
CA GLU A 105 13.97 -14.89 4.54
C GLU A 105 13.81 -13.83 3.43
N GLN A 106 14.66 -13.83 2.40
CA GLN A 106 14.53 -12.91 1.26
C GLN A 106 13.30 -13.18 0.39
N ARG A 107 12.97 -14.46 0.11
CA ARG A 107 11.73 -14.80 -0.61
C ARG A 107 10.51 -14.49 0.26
N TYR A 108 10.63 -14.70 1.56
CA TYR A 108 9.60 -14.35 2.53
C TYR A 108 9.30 -12.84 2.56
N ILE A 109 10.32 -11.97 2.59
CA ILE A 109 10.13 -10.51 2.52
C ILE A 109 9.46 -10.09 1.20
N VAL A 110 9.92 -10.63 0.06
CA VAL A 110 9.30 -10.36 -1.25
C VAL A 110 7.83 -10.82 -1.28
N ASN A 111 7.54 -11.96 -0.64
CA ASN A 111 6.20 -12.49 -0.48
C ASN A 111 5.34 -11.70 0.50
N LEU A 112 5.89 -10.79 1.32
CA LEU A 112 5.13 -9.86 2.17
C LEU A 112 4.91 -8.50 1.51
N VAL A 113 5.92 -7.98 0.80
CA VAL A 113 5.84 -6.68 0.11
C VAL A 113 4.84 -6.74 -1.02
N ARG A 114 4.89 -7.77 -1.87
CA ARG A 114 3.99 -7.91 -3.03
C ARG A 114 2.50 -7.93 -2.67
N PRO A 115 2.01 -8.73 -1.72
CA PRO A 115 0.57 -8.77 -1.42
C PRO A 115 0.04 -7.54 -0.70
N LEU A 116 0.88 -6.62 -0.21
CA LEU A 116 0.43 -5.42 0.50
C LEU A 116 0.75 -4.14 -0.25
N VAL A 117 2.03 -3.91 -0.53
CA VAL A 117 2.52 -2.66 -1.13
C VAL A 117 2.08 -2.54 -2.58
N PHE A 118 2.09 -3.63 -3.36
CA PHE A 118 1.69 -3.55 -4.76
C PHE A 118 0.20 -3.24 -4.90
N PRO A 119 -0.73 -3.94 -4.20
CA PRO A 119 -2.14 -3.57 -4.16
C PRO A 119 -2.38 -2.10 -3.85
N PHE A 120 -1.76 -1.58 -2.78
CA PHE A 120 -1.97 -0.18 -2.39
C PHE A 120 -1.54 0.78 -3.49
N LEU A 121 -0.30 0.66 -3.96
CA LEU A 121 0.25 1.53 -5.01
C LEU A 121 -0.49 1.38 -6.34
N LYS A 122 -0.90 0.16 -6.68
CA LYS A 122 -1.68 -0.14 -7.87
C LYS A 122 -3.05 0.53 -7.82
N ASP A 123 -3.75 0.48 -6.70
CA ASP A 123 -5.05 1.12 -6.53
C ASP A 123 -4.91 2.65 -6.41
N CYS A 124 -3.82 3.17 -5.85
CA CYS A 124 -3.51 4.60 -5.90
C CYS A 124 -3.48 5.11 -7.35
N VAL A 125 -2.92 4.31 -8.27
CA VAL A 125 -2.87 4.65 -9.69
C VAL A 125 -4.20 4.40 -10.39
N ARG A 126 -4.77 3.20 -10.25
CA ARG A 126 -5.94 2.78 -11.06
C ARG A 126 -7.24 3.41 -10.61
N ILE A 127 -7.41 3.61 -9.30
CA ILE A 127 -8.61 4.17 -8.69
C ILE A 127 -8.39 5.65 -8.38
N GLY A 128 -7.26 5.95 -7.75
CA GLY A 128 -6.94 7.32 -7.34
C GLY A 128 -6.37 8.20 -8.45
N GLU A 129 -6.02 7.64 -9.61
CA GLU A 129 -5.34 8.31 -10.73
C GLU A 129 -4.02 8.99 -10.34
N LEU A 130 -3.43 8.61 -9.20
CA LEU A 130 -2.24 9.22 -8.65
C LEU A 130 -1.00 8.79 -9.43
N ALA A 131 -0.17 9.76 -9.80
CA ALA A 131 1.12 9.51 -10.41
C ALA A 131 2.12 9.01 -9.36
N LEU A 132 2.72 7.85 -9.59
CA LEU A 132 3.83 7.32 -8.80
C LEU A 132 5.17 7.75 -9.39
N ARG A 133 6.21 7.76 -8.56
CA ARG A 133 7.60 7.86 -9.04
C ARG A 133 7.99 6.59 -9.80
N ASP A 134 8.95 6.71 -10.71
CA ASP A 134 9.45 5.55 -11.46
C ASP A 134 10.20 4.54 -10.58
N HIS A 135 10.91 5.06 -9.57
CA HIS A 135 11.64 4.29 -8.56
C HIS A 135 11.05 4.56 -7.18
N ILE A 136 10.59 3.50 -6.51
CA ILE A 136 9.94 3.57 -5.21
C ILE A 136 10.81 2.79 -4.22
N LEU A 137 11.37 3.51 -3.26
CA LEU A 137 12.19 2.93 -2.21
C LEU A 137 11.29 2.45 -1.07
N LEU A 138 11.66 1.33 -0.44
CA LEU A 138 11.04 0.88 0.79
C LEU A 138 12.03 0.19 1.70
N ALA A 139 11.75 0.25 3.00
CA ALA A 139 12.50 -0.43 4.04
C ALA A 139 11.58 -1.38 4.79
N VAL A 140 12.07 -2.58 5.09
CA VAL A 140 11.41 -3.56 5.94
C VAL A 140 12.13 -3.58 7.28
N LEU A 141 11.37 -3.40 8.35
CA LEU A 141 11.86 -3.29 9.72
C LEU A 141 11.26 -4.40 10.58
N ASP A 142 12.09 -4.93 11.48
CA ASP A 142 11.68 -5.71 12.65
C ASP A 142 11.95 -4.87 13.89
N ASP A 143 10.88 -4.46 14.56
CA ASP A 143 10.88 -3.43 15.61
C ASP A 143 11.55 -2.12 15.15
N THR A 144 12.83 -1.94 15.46
CA THR A 144 13.64 -0.76 15.06
C THR A 144 14.78 -1.09 14.09
N ARG A 145 15.01 -2.39 13.82
CA ARG A 145 16.10 -2.86 12.99
C ARG A 145 15.68 -2.93 11.52
N VAL A 146 16.44 -2.29 10.64
CA VAL A 146 16.28 -2.46 9.19
C VAL A 146 16.74 -3.86 8.80
N MET A 147 15.81 -4.67 8.30
CA MET A 147 16.07 -6.01 7.80
C MET A 147 16.46 -6.00 6.32
N ALA A 148 15.82 -5.14 5.53
CA ALA A 148 16.06 -5.02 4.10
C ALA A 148 15.67 -3.63 3.59
N GLU A 149 16.39 -3.16 2.58
CA GLU A 149 16.00 -2.04 1.73
C GLU A 149 15.77 -2.59 0.32
N LEU A 150 14.67 -2.16 -0.28
CA LEU A 150 14.24 -2.63 -1.59
C LEU A 150 13.86 -1.44 -2.46
N GLU A 151 14.12 -1.59 -3.74
CA GLU A 151 13.67 -0.66 -4.76
C GLU A 151 12.66 -1.36 -5.67
N LEU A 152 11.49 -0.76 -5.82
CA LEU A 152 10.45 -1.20 -6.74
C LEU A 152 10.45 -0.30 -7.96
N GLN A 153 10.37 -0.91 -9.14
CA GLN A 153 10.11 -0.17 -10.36
C GLN A 153 8.61 -0.03 -10.54
N ARG A 154 8.12 1.19 -10.80
CA ARG A 154 6.69 1.45 -11.06
C ARG A 154 6.10 0.51 -12.12
N ALA A 155 6.87 0.20 -13.16
CA ALA A 155 6.46 -0.70 -14.24
C ALA A 155 6.15 -2.13 -13.78
N GLN A 156 6.66 -2.56 -12.61
CA GLN A 156 6.34 -3.85 -11.99
C GLN A 156 4.98 -3.82 -11.26
N ILE A 157 4.47 -2.63 -10.92
CA ILE A 157 3.23 -2.42 -10.19
C ILE A 157 2.09 -2.14 -11.18
N VAL A 158 2.30 -1.20 -12.09
CA VAL A 158 1.32 -0.77 -13.10
C VAL A 158 1.99 -0.44 -14.44
N PRO A 159 1.41 -0.86 -15.57
CA PRO A 159 1.97 -0.56 -16.89
C PRO A 159 1.81 0.91 -17.29
N ARG A 160 0.71 1.55 -16.87
CA ARG A 160 0.43 2.98 -17.09
C ARG A 160 0.38 3.69 -15.74
N ASN A 161 0.99 4.86 -15.67
CA ASN A 161 0.98 5.68 -14.47
C ASN A 161 -0.31 6.51 -14.38
N GLY A 162 -0.59 7.04 -13.18
CA GLY A 162 -1.63 8.03 -12.99
C GLY A 162 -1.23 9.39 -13.57
N SER A 163 -2.22 10.25 -13.79
CA SER A 163 -2.04 11.61 -14.31
C SER A 163 -1.99 12.67 -13.20
N ILE A 164 -2.50 12.36 -12.00
CA ILE A 164 -2.61 13.31 -10.89
C ILE A 164 -1.29 13.33 -10.12
N VAL A 165 -0.52 14.41 -10.27
CA VAL A 165 0.66 14.69 -9.46
C VAL A 165 0.22 15.35 -8.16
N LEU A 166 0.69 14.82 -7.01
CA LEU A 166 0.31 15.37 -5.71
C LEU A 166 0.90 16.77 -5.52
N GLY A 167 0.07 17.71 -5.07
CA GLY A 167 0.49 19.09 -4.81
C GLY A 167 0.58 19.98 -6.04
N GLU A 168 0.31 19.47 -7.25
CA GLU A 168 0.01 20.31 -8.41
C GLU A 168 -1.47 20.70 -8.40
N ALA A 169 -1.77 21.93 -8.81
CA ALA A 169 -3.15 22.37 -8.96
C ALA A 169 -3.81 21.54 -10.07
N ILE A 170 -4.92 20.87 -9.76
CA ILE A 170 -5.72 20.19 -10.77
C ILE A 170 -6.28 21.27 -11.70
N ALA A 171 -5.82 21.32 -12.96
CA ALA A 171 -6.44 22.16 -13.96
C ALA A 171 -7.89 21.69 -14.14
N GLY A 172 -8.84 22.56 -13.80
CA GLY A 172 -10.28 22.30 -13.86
C GLY A 172 -10.83 22.22 -15.27
#